data_AF-A0A9E1N9L9-F1
#
_entry.id   AF-A0A9E1N9L9-F1
#
_cell.length_a   1.000
_cell.length_b   1.000
_cell.length_c   1.000
_cell.angle_alpha   90.00
_cell.angle_beta   90.00
_cell.angle_gamma   90.00
#
_symmetry.space_group_name_H-M   'P 1'
#
loop_
_entity.id
_entity.type
_entity.pdbx_description
1 polymer ?
#
loop_
_entity_poly.entity_id
_entity_poly.type
_entity_poly.pdbx_seq_one_letter_code
_entity_poly.pdbx_strand_id
1 'polypeptide(L)'
;LVFDYAPSPESLFVELETDDGEISSPEINPRPDGTTYVCGLSGHDALPMDPADVVPEAGASEKLRRMTSHVSPELGASRVLTAQSCYRPVTADGLPQIGAVPGVAGAYVATGHSVWGMLNGPATGEAMAELITEGAAKTVNLAPFDPARLRL
;
A
#
# COMPACT_ATOMS: atom_id res chain seq x y z
N LEU A 1 -3.57 10.19 6.08
CA LEU A 1 -4.39 11.37 6.45
C LEU A 1 -5.28 11.74 5.27
N VAL A 2 -6.51 12.17 5.52
CA VAL A 2 -7.40 12.77 4.51
C VAL A 2 -7.66 14.22 4.88
N PHE A 3 -7.31 15.15 4.00
CA PHE A 3 -7.47 16.59 4.18
C PHE A 3 -8.67 17.11 3.38
N ASP A 4 -9.35 18.10 3.96
CA ASP A 4 -10.38 18.91 3.29
C ASP A 4 -9.70 20.03 2.48
N TYR A 5 -9.12 19.65 1.33
CA TYR A 5 -8.30 20.52 0.49
C TYR A 5 -8.29 19.98 -0.93
N ALA A 6 -8.51 20.86 -1.92
CA ALA A 6 -8.63 20.52 -3.34
C ALA A 6 -7.64 21.34 -4.20
N PRO A 7 -6.38 20.89 -4.34
CA PRO A 7 -5.37 21.54 -5.18
C PRO A 7 -5.48 21.09 -6.65
N SER A 8 -4.37 21.19 -7.41
CA SER A 8 -4.26 20.58 -8.74
C SER A 8 -4.58 19.07 -8.69
N PRO A 9 -5.03 18.45 -9.79
CA PRO A 9 -5.38 17.03 -9.82
C PRO A 9 -4.17 16.09 -9.84
N GLU A 10 -2.96 16.61 -9.67
CA GLU A 10 -1.72 15.87 -9.83
C GLU A 10 -1.37 15.12 -8.54
N SER A 11 -1.04 13.85 -8.66
CA SER A 11 -0.40 13.09 -7.59
C SER A 11 1.07 13.48 -7.48
N LEU A 12 1.52 13.77 -6.26
CA LEU A 12 2.93 14.05 -5.98
C LEU A 12 3.55 12.90 -5.18
N PHE A 13 4.72 12.46 -5.63
CA PHE A 13 5.62 11.57 -4.91
C PHE A 13 6.84 12.39 -4.56
N VAL A 14 7.08 12.60 -3.26
CA VAL A 14 8.12 13.50 -2.78
C VAL A 14 9.09 12.70 -1.94
N GLU A 15 10.39 13.01 -2.04
CA GLU A 15 11.39 12.57 -1.06
C GLU A 15 11.80 13.78 -0.23
N LEU A 16 11.70 13.65 1.09
CA LEU A 16 12.08 14.68 2.06
C LEU A 16 13.21 14.14 2.91
N GLU A 17 14.32 14.87 2.96
CA GLU A 17 15.41 14.61 3.88
C GLU A 17 15.29 15.58 5.06
N THR A 18 15.28 15.03 6.27
CA THR A 18 15.33 15.83 7.52
C THR A 18 16.76 16.32 7.79
N ASP A 19 16.90 17.32 8.66
CA ASP A 19 18.23 17.83 9.08
C ASP A 19 19.12 16.73 9.71
N ASP A 20 18.50 15.66 10.24
CA ASP A 20 19.18 14.50 10.83
C ASP A 20 19.50 13.40 9.79
N GLY A 21 19.24 13.64 8.50
CA GLY A 21 19.49 12.71 7.39
C GLY A 21 18.44 11.61 7.21
N GLU A 22 17.36 11.61 8.00
CA GLU A 22 16.23 10.69 7.79
C GLU A 22 15.52 11.06 6.48
N ILE A 23 15.45 10.12 5.53
CA ILE A 23 14.68 10.25 4.29
C ILE A 23 13.28 9.71 4.53
N SER A 24 12.28 10.44 4.04
CA SER A 24 10.88 10.04 4.11
C SER A 24 10.15 10.48 2.86
N SER A 25 9.27 9.60 2.37
CA SER A 25 8.63 9.80 1.08
C SER A 25 7.11 9.90 1.21
N PRO A 26 6.55 11.06 1.59
CA PRO A 26 5.11 11.22 1.60
C PRO A 26 4.56 11.28 0.17
N GLU A 27 3.40 10.65 -0.03
CA GLU A 27 2.64 10.69 -1.27
C GLU A 27 1.40 11.56 -1.05
N ILE A 28 1.14 12.49 -1.97
CA ILE A 28 0.02 13.42 -1.90
C ILE A 28 -0.87 13.17 -3.11
N ASN A 29 -2.12 12.78 -2.85
CA ASN A 29 -3.07 12.33 -3.85
C ASN A 29 -4.38 13.12 -3.71
N PRO A 30 -4.50 14.25 -4.42
CA PRO A 30 -5.76 14.98 -4.57
C PRO A 30 -6.84 14.09 -5.20
N ARG A 31 -8.07 14.20 -4.71
CA ARG A 31 -9.21 13.38 -5.16
C ARG A 31 -10.31 14.26 -5.77
N PRO A 32 -11.08 13.73 -6.74
CA PRO A 32 -12.17 14.48 -7.39
C PRO A 32 -13.30 14.93 -6.46
N ASP A 33 -13.39 14.37 -5.25
CA ASP A 33 -14.40 14.70 -4.24
C ASP A 33 -14.04 15.94 -3.40
N GLY A 34 -12.96 16.64 -3.74
CA GLY A 34 -12.49 17.84 -3.05
C GLY A 34 -11.62 17.56 -1.82
N THR A 35 -11.23 16.31 -1.60
CA THR A 35 -10.31 15.93 -0.53
C THR A 35 -8.93 15.58 -1.06
N THR A 36 -7.91 15.64 -0.21
CA THR A 36 -6.54 15.20 -0.53
C THR A 36 -6.11 14.09 0.41
N TYR A 37 -5.77 12.93 -0.14
CA TYR A 37 -5.19 11.83 0.62
C TYR A 37 -3.67 11.99 0.71
N VAL A 38 -3.12 11.93 1.91
CA VAL A 38 -1.67 11.92 2.14
C VAL A 38 -1.28 10.67 2.89
N CYS A 39 -0.34 9.90 2.37
CA CYS A 39 0.22 8.73 3.01
C CYS A 39 1.75 8.76 3.03
N GLY A 40 2.33 7.88 3.83
CA GLY A 40 3.75 7.83 4.12
C GLY A 40 3.95 7.29 5.52
N LEU A 41 5.22 7.21 5.93
CA LEU A 41 5.66 6.60 7.18
C LEU A 41 5.35 5.10 7.25
N SER A 42 6.39 4.27 7.32
CA SER A 42 6.23 2.84 7.55
C SER A 42 6.51 2.53 9.01
N GLY A 43 5.54 1.87 9.63
CA GLY A 43 5.63 1.31 10.98
C GLY A 43 6.07 -0.14 11.00
N HIS A 44 6.39 -0.66 12.18
CA HIS A 44 6.77 -2.07 12.39
C HIS A 44 6.01 -2.72 13.56
N ASP A 45 4.89 -2.14 13.96
CA ASP A 45 4.04 -2.68 15.02
C ASP A 45 3.54 -4.08 14.69
N ALA A 46 3.44 -4.93 15.71
CA ALA A 46 2.92 -6.28 15.56
C ALA A 46 1.47 -6.26 15.06
N LEU A 47 1.14 -7.16 14.13
CA LEU A 47 -0.23 -7.34 13.64
C LEU A 47 -1.19 -7.58 14.82
N PRO A 48 -2.26 -6.77 14.97
CA PRO A 48 -3.27 -7.03 15.98
C PRO A 48 -4.08 -8.27 15.62
N MET A 49 -4.73 -8.87 16.63
CA MET A 49 -5.62 -10.01 16.41
C MET A 49 -6.88 -9.61 15.65
N ASP A 50 -7.44 -8.43 15.96
CA ASP A 50 -8.60 -7.88 15.29
C ASP A 50 -8.16 -6.73 14.36
N PRO A 51 -8.48 -6.75 13.05
CA PRO A 51 -8.19 -5.64 12.16
C PRO A 51 -8.89 -4.33 12.56
N ALA A 52 -9.95 -4.37 13.38
CA ALA A 52 -10.59 -3.17 13.92
C ALA A 52 -9.69 -2.41 14.92
N ASP A 53 -8.68 -3.08 15.49
CA ASP A 53 -7.72 -2.49 16.42
C ASP A 53 -6.56 -1.76 15.71
N VAL A 54 -6.55 -1.76 14.37
CA VAL A 54 -5.54 -1.05 13.59
C VAL A 54 -5.73 0.46 13.74
N VAL A 55 -4.81 1.09 14.46
CA VAL A 55 -4.80 2.53 14.71
C VAL A 55 -3.47 3.15 14.27
N PRO A 56 -3.44 4.45 13.93
CA PRO A 56 -2.19 5.14 13.67
C PRO A 56 -1.23 5.09 14.87
N GLU A 57 0.05 4.88 14.61
CA GLU A 57 1.10 5.01 15.61
C GLU A 57 1.09 6.40 16.25
N ALA A 58 1.36 6.46 17.56
CA ALA A 58 1.39 7.72 18.30
C ALA A 58 2.42 8.69 17.68
N GLY A 59 2.00 9.91 17.36
CA GLY A 59 2.86 10.94 16.74
C GLY A 59 3.04 10.81 15.22
N ALA A 60 2.65 9.70 14.60
CA ALA A 60 2.82 9.50 13.15
C ALA A 60 1.96 10.48 12.32
N SER A 61 0.74 10.76 12.79
CA SER A 61 -0.16 11.71 12.12
C SER A 61 0.40 13.14 12.16
N GLU A 62 0.95 13.55 13.30
CA GLU A 62 1.59 14.85 13.49
C GLU A 62 2.86 14.97 12.64
N LYS A 63 3.70 13.92 12.62
CA LYS A 63 4.90 13.85 11.78
C LYS A 63 4.53 13.99 10.30
N LEU A 64 3.56 13.20 9.82
CA LEU A 64 3.11 13.25 8.44
C LEU A 64 2.54 14.63 8.08
N ARG A 65 1.75 15.26 8.97
CA ARG A 65 1.25 16.62 8.76
C ARG A 65 2.38 17.66 8.67
N ARG A 66 3.42 17.54 9.50
CA ARG A 66 4.59 18.42 9.45
C ARG A 66 5.29 18.31 8.11
N MET A 67 5.49 17.08 7.62
CA MET A 67 6.07 16.80 6.31
C MET A 67 5.24 17.41 5.17
N THR A 68 3.93 17.22 5.21
CA THR A 68 3.02 17.84 4.24
C THR A 68 3.14 19.35 4.23
N SER A 69 3.34 19.98 5.39
CA SER A 69 3.50 21.43 5.51
C SER A 69 4.75 21.97 4.84
N HIS A 70 5.81 21.15 4.72
CA HIS A 70 7.02 21.51 3.96
C HIS A 70 6.78 21.52 2.45
N VAL A 71 5.87 20.67 1.96
CA VAL A 71 5.50 20.62 0.53
C VAL A 71 4.48 21.71 0.20
N SER A 72 3.46 21.89 1.03
CA SER A 72 2.43 22.91 0.89
C SER A 72 1.96 23.40 2.26
N PRO A 73 2.28 24.65 2.63
CA PRO A 73 1.80 25.24 3.89
C PRO A 73 0.28 25.29 3.99
N GLU A 74 -0.42 25.51 2.87
CA GLU A 74 -1.89 25.58 2.82
C GLU A 74 -2.53 24.20 3.08
N LEU A 75 -2.04 23.15 2.42
CA LEU A 75 -2.48 21.78 2.69
C LEU A 75 -2.14 21.38 4.14
N GLY A 76 -0.93 21.71 4.60
CA GLY A 76 -0.51 21.46 5.98
C GLY A 76 -1.41 22.14 7.01
N ALA A 77 -1.94 23.33 6.72
CA ALA A 77 -2.87 24.06 7.58
C ALA A 77 -4.33 23.56 7.51
N SER A 78 -4.68 22.78 6.48
CA SER A 78 -6.05 22.34 6.23
C SER A 78 -6.57 21.32 7.26
N ARG A 79 -7.89 21.21 7.36
CA ARG A 79 -8.56 20.30 8.30
C ARG A 79 -8.32 18.84 7.90
N VAL A 80 -7.85 18.05 8.85
CA VAL A 80 -7.79 16.58 8.71
C VAL A 80 -9.17 16.01 9.03
N LEU A 81 -9.78 15.34 8.06
CA LEU A 81 -11.06 14.65 8.19
C LEU A 81 -10.89 13.25 8.78
N THR A 82 -9.77 12.59 8.49
CA THR A 82 -9.53 11.19 8.87
C THR A 82 -8.05 10.89 9.01
N ALA A 83 -7.70 10.10 10.03
CA ALA A 83 -6.37 9.52 10.26
C ALA A 83 -6.51 8.01 10.41
N GLN A 84 -5.71 7.26 9.65
CA GLN A 84 -5.79 5.80 9.54
C GLN A 84 -4.40 5.22 9.29
N SER A 85 -4.23 3.96 9.64
CA SER A 85 -3.10 3.11 9.28
C SER A 85 -3.63 1.81 8.68
N CYS A 86 -2.74 1.06 8.04
CA CYS A 86 -3.05 -0.27 7.53
C CYS A 86 -1.79 -1.13 7.50
N TYR A 87 -1.98 -2.44 7.42
CA TYR A 87 -0.89 -3.38 7.21
C TYR A 87 -0.69 -3.65 5.73
N ARG A 88 0.57 -3.60 5.31
CA ARG A 88 0.98 -3.97 3.96
C ARG A 88 1.31 -5.46 3.94
N PRO A 89 0.70 -6.26 3.06
CA PRO A 89 1.12 -7.65 2.87
C PRO A 89 2.46 -7.64 2.12
N VAL A 90 3.54 -8.01 2.83
CA VAL A 90 4.90 -8.07 2.29
C VAL A 90 5.45 -9.47 2.55
N THR A 91 5.94 -10.10 1.49
CA THR A 91 6.62 -11.40 1.53
C THR A 91 8.11 -11.22 1.83
N ALA A 92 8.78 -12.29 2.25
CA ALA A 92 10.19 -12.25 2.65
C ALA A 92 11.15 -11.77 1.55
N ASP A 93 10.81 -12.00 0.28
CA ASP A 93 11.59 -11.58 -0.88
C ASP A 93 11.04 -10.32 -1.58
N GLY A 94 9.97 -9.74 -1.04
CA GLY A 94 9.30 -8.55 -1.59
C GLY A 94 8.51 -8.80 -2.89
N LEU A 95 8.39 -10.05 -3.36
CA LEU A 95 7.61 -10.42 -4.54
C LEU A 95 6.28 -11.08 -4.13
N PRO A 96 5.16 -10.79 -4.81
CA PRO A 96 3.89 -11.39 -4.46
C PRO A 96 3.92 -12.93 -4.60
N GLN A 97 3.03 -13.59 -3.88
CA GLN A 97 2.75 -15.02 -4.01
C GLN A 97 1.42 -15.18 -4.75
N ILE A 98 1.48 -15.70 -5.98
CA ILE A 98 0.35 -15.81 -6.90
C ILE A 98 0.38 -17.21 -7.52
N GLY A 99 -0.59 -18.05 -7.16
CA GLY A 99 -0.69 -19.39 -7.71
C GLY A 99 -1.39 -20.40 -6.80
N ALA A 100 -1.24 -21.69 -7.12
CA ALA A 100 -1.78 -22.78 -6.31
C ALA A 100 -1.03 -22.92 -4.98
N VAL A 101 -1.75 -23.26 -3.91
CA VAL A 101 -1.16 -23.53 -2.60
C VAL A 101 -0.52 -24.92 -2.61
N PRO A 102 0.79 -25.07 -2.32
CA PRO A 102 1.46 -26.36 -2.35
C PRO A 102 0.80 -27.37 -1.41
N GLY A 103 0.50 -28.56 -1.93
CA GLY A 103 -0.07 -29.66 -1.15
C GLY A 103 -1.58 -29.55 -0.85
N VAL A 104 -2.27 -28.50 -1.31
CA VAL A 104 -3.70 -28.30 -1.06
C VAL A 104 -4.47 -28.19 -2.38
N ALA A 105 -5.15 -29.25 -2.76
CA ALA A 105 -5.90 -29.31 -4.01
C ALA A 105 -7.04 -28.28 -4.04
N GLY A 106 -7.12 -27.49 -5.11
CA GLY A 106 -8.17 -26.47 -5.29
C GLY A 106 -7.99 -25.19 -4.47
N ALA A 107 -6.89 -25.06 -3.71
CA ALA A 107 -6.57 -23.84 -2.99
C ALA A 107 -5.58 -22.99 -3.76
N TYR A 108 -5.83 -21.68 -3.80
CA TYR A 108 -5.00 -20.70 -4.49
C TYR A 108 -4.76 -19.48 -3.61
N VAL A 109 -3.67 -18.76 -3.85
CA VAL A 109 -3.31 -17.53 -3.15
C VAL A 109 -2.89 -16.46 -4.16
N ALA A 110 -3.24 -15.21 -3.87
CA ALA A 110 -2.79 -14.02 -4.59
C ALA A 110 -2.61 -12.90 -3.56
N THR A 111 -1.40 -12.77 -3.02
CA THR A 111 -1.09 -11.85 -1.91
C THR A 111 0.34 -11.31 -2.01
N GLY A 112 0.73 -10.43 -1.08
CA GLY A 112 2.11 -9.98 -0.94
C GLY A 112 2.49 -8.83 -1.88
N HIS A 113 1.53 -8.14 -2.47
CA HIS A 113 1.78 -7.06 -3.44
C HIS A 113 2.35 -5.78 -2.83
N SER A 114 2.58 -5.71 -1.52
CA SER A 114 3.10 -4.52 -0.84
C SER A 114 2.27 -3.28 -1.20
N VAL A 115 2.90 -2.18 -1.59
CA VAL A 115 2.22 -0.93 -2.03
C VAL A 115 1.63 -1.00 -3.44
N TRP A 116 1.91 -2.07 -4.19
CA TRP A 116 1.53 -2.20 -5.60
C TRP A 116 0.24 -2.99 -5.82
N GLY A 117 -0.49 -3.33 -4.75
CA GLY A 117 -1.69 -4.16 -4.81
C GLY A 117 -2.80 -3.56 -5.68
N MET A 118 -3.08 -2.25 -5.55
CA MET A 118 -4.11 -1.61 -6.37
C MET A 118 -3.72 -1.56 -7.86
N LEU A 119 -2.45 -1.26 -8.16
CA LEU A 119 -1.95 -1.20 -9.54
C LEU A 119 -1.95 -2.58 -10.21
N ASN A 120 -1.47 -3.60 -9.51
CA ASN A 120 -1.27 -4.94 -10.07
C ASN A 120 -2.51 -5.85 -9.94
N GLY A 121 -3.55 -5.39 -9.22
CA GLY A 121 -4.78 -6.13 -8.96
C GLY A 121 -5.47 -6.66 -10.22
N PRO A 122 -5.70 -5.82 -11.26
CA PRO A 122 -6.35 -6.27 -12.50
C PRO A 122 -5.60 -7.41 -13.20
N ALA A 123 -4.29 -7.25 -13.42
CA ALA A 123 -3.46 -8.27 -14.07
C ALA A 123 -3.37 -9.56 -13.23
N THR A 124 -3.31 -9.42 -11.90
CA THR A 124 -3.34 -10.57 -10.97
C THR A 124 -4.68 -11.31 -11.07
N GLY A 125 -5.80 -10.58 -11.08
CA GLY A 125 -7.14 -11.17 -11.18
C GLY A 125 -7.35 -11.94 -12.47
N GLU A 126 -6.93 -11.38 -13.60
CA GLU A 126 -7.00 -12.05 -14.90
C GLU A 126 -6.16 -13.33 -14.94
N ALA A 127 -4.89 -13.26 -14.52
CA ALA A 127 -4.00 -14.42 -14.49
C ALA A 127 -4.51 -15.52 -13.55
N MET A 128 -5.10 -15.14 -12.40
CA MET A 128 -5.71 -16.09 -11.48
C MET A 128 -6.98 -16.74 -12.04
N ALA A 129 -7.81 -15.98 -12.77
CA ALA A 129 -8.99 -16.53 -13.43
C ALA A 129 -8.59 -17.61 -14.45
N GLU A 130 -7.63 -17.30 -15.34
CA GLU A 130 -7.08 -18.26 -16.31
C GLU A 130 -6.50 -19.50 -15.62
N LEU A 131 -5.69 -19.31 -14.57
CA LEU A 131 -5.10 -20.41 -13.82
C LEU A 131 -6.17 -21.34 -13.22
N ILE A 132 -7.25 -20.77 -12.66
CA ILE A 132 -8.30 -21.53 -11.99
C ILE A 132 -9.21 -22.26 -13.00
N THR A 133 -9.61 -21.59 -14.08
CA THR A 133 -10.60 -22.14 -15.02
C THR A 133 -9.96 -22.97 -16.14
N GLU A 134 -8.71 -22.68 -16.50
CA GLU A 134 -8.04 -23.30 -17.65
C GLU A 134 -6.79 -24.09 -17.25
N GLY A 135 -6.36 -24.01 -16.00
CA GLY A 135 -5.20 -24.73 -15.46
C GLY A 135 -3.85 -24.06 -15.70
N ALA A 136 -3.80 -22.92 -16.40
CA ALA A 136 -2.58 -22.13 -16.62
C ALA A 136 -2.90 -20.67 -16.92
N ALA A 137 -2.11 -19.74 -16.37
CA ALA A 137 -2.13 -18.34 -16.74
C ALA A 137 -1.41 -18.12 -18.09
N LYS A 138 -1.99 -17.27 -18.94
CA LYS A 138 -1.51 -16.96 -20.30
C LYS A 138 -1.22 -15.48 -20.47
N THR A 139 -2.00 -14.60 -19.83
CA THR A 139 -1.80 -13.14 -19.91
C THR A 139 -0.53 -12.71 -19.17
N VAL A 140 -0.23 -13.33 -18.02
CA VAL A 140 0.95 -13.03 -17.20
C VAL A 140 1.71 -14.31 -16.86
N ASN A 141 3.04 -14.29 -17.01
CA ASN A 141 3.89 -15.37 -16.52
C ASN A 141 3.95 -15.35 -14.99
N LEU A 142 3.26 -16.29 -14.34
CA LEU A 142 3.21 -16.41 -12.88
C LEU A 142 4.41 -17.15 -12.27
N ALA A 143 5.32 -17.73 -13.06
CA ALA A 143 6.44 -18.52 -12.54
C ALA A 143 7.31 -17.77 -11.50
N PRO A 144 7.62 -16.46 -11.64
CA PRO A 144 8.37 -15.72 -10.62
C PRO A 144 7.62 -15.55 -9.29
N PHE A 145 6.29 -15.70 -9.31
CA PHE A 145 5.39 -15.48 -8.19
C PHE A 145 4.87 -16.78 -7.56
N ASP A 146 5.33 -17.94 -8.03
CA ASP A 146 4.92 -19.26 -7.54
C ASP A 146 5.01 -19.31 -5.99
N PRO A 147 3.92 -19.60 -5.28
CA PRO A 147 3.92 -19.72 -3.82
C PRO A 147 4.96 -20.72 -3.29
N ALA A 148 5.28 -21.78 -4.03
CA ALA A 148 6.28 -22.79 -3.66
C ALA A 148 7.72 -22.26 -3.61
N ARG A 149 7.98 -21.08 -4.18
CA ARG A 149 9.27 -20.39 -4.15
C ARG A 149 9.71 -20.06 -2.72
N LEU A 150 8.76 -19.62 -1.89
CA LEU A 150 8.99 -19.34 -0.49
C LEU A 150 8.58 -20.59 0.29
N ARG A 151 9.58 -21.39 0.69
CA ARG A 151 9.35 -22.54 1.57
C ARG A 151 8.85 -22.00 2.91
N LEU A 152 7.64 -22.39 3.31
CA LEU A 152 7.13 -22.22 4.67
C LEU A 152 7.89 -23.14 5.63
#